data_AF-R9KCQ7-F1
#
_entry.id   AF-R9KCQ7-F1
#
_cell.length_a   1.000
_cell.length_b   1.000
_cell.length_c   1.000
_cell.angle_alpha   90.00
_cell.angle_beta   90.00
_cell.angle_gamma   90.00
#
_symmetry.space_group_name_H-M   'P 1'
#
loop_
_entity.id
_entity.type
_entity.pdbx_description
1 polymer ?
#
loop_
_entity_poly.entity_id
_entity_poly.type
_entity_poly.pdbx_seq_one_letter_code
_entity_poly.pdbx_strand_id
1 'polypeptide(L)'
;MNYYSALIKSGKILEGYFEQSKNILHNGSKGTVRENIVNKVIRPFLPACYGLSGGEAFDSEGNTSKQLDLVVYDSVFSYIIPYIDNYIQFPCESIYGNIEIKSFLNKDELMKAIDNIKSMKSLKREGTHSWTVTPLVSIKINGLPDNTDRKHRCTRGTNKIK
;
A
#
# COMPACT_ATOMS: atom_id res chain seq x y z
N MET A 1 21.69 -12.67 -17.11
CA MET A 1 21.50 -11.57 -16.13
C MET A 1 20.80 -12.16 -14.91
N ASN A 2 21.42 -12.14 -13.72
CA ASN A 2 20.82 -12.69 -12.49
C ASN A 2 19.93 -11.61 -11.84
N TYR A 3 18.76 -11.96 -11.29
CA TYR A 3 17.89 -11.04 -10.56
C TYR A 3 18.64 -10.27 -9.45
N TYR A 4 19.53 -10.95 -8.72
CA TYR A 4 20.40 -10.33 -7.72
C TYR A 4 21.27 -9.21 -8.31
N SER A 5 21.87 -9.44 -9.50
CA SER A 5 22.69 -8.44 -10.16
C SER A 5 21.87 -7.21 -10.62
N ALA A 6 20.60 -7.40 -10.98
CA ALA A 6 19.69 -6.32 -11.32
C ALA A 6 19.35 -5.46 -10.08
N LEU A 7 19.09 -6.10 -8.93
CA LEU A 7 18.86 -5.40 -7.66
C LEU A 7 20.06 -4.54 -7.24
N ILE A 8 21.28 -5.09 -7.30
CA ILE A 8 22.51 -4.34 -6.98
C ILE A 8 22.68 -3.14 -7.91
N LYS A 9 22.39 -3.30 -9.22
CA LYS A 9 22.44 -2.19 -10.18
C LYS A 9 21.42 -1.11 -9.87
N SER A 10 20.19 -1.49 -9.52
CA SER A 10 19.15 -0.54 -9.12
C SER A 10 19.48 0.19 -7.82
N GLY A 11 20.18 -0.45 -6.89
CA GLY A 11 20.70 0.22 -5.68
C GLY A 11 21.65 1.38 -6.01
N LYS A 12 22.56 1.18 -6.97
CA LYS A 12 23.46 2.26 -7.44
C LYS A 12 22.71 3.40 -8.14
N ILE A 13 21.65 3.06 -8.89
CA ILE A 13 20.79 4.06 -9.54
C ILE A 13 20.05 4.89 -8.48
N LEU A 14 19.51 4.23 -7.46
CA LEU A 14 18.84 4.88 -6.33
C LEU A 14 19.78 5.85 -5.60
N GLU A 15 21.01 5.43 -5.34
CA GLU A 15 22.05 6.27 -4.75
C GLU A 15 22.33 7.51 -5.62
N GLY A 16 22.49 7.33 -6.94
CA GLY A 16 22.67 8.44 -7.87
C GLY A 16 21.51 9.46 -7.85
N TYR A 17 20.27 8.99 -7.86
CA TYR A 17 19.10 9.87 -7.75
C TYR A 17 19.00 10.55 -6.38
N PHE A 18 19.37 9.86 -5.31
CA PHE A 18 19.41 10.44 -3.98
C PHE A 18 20.42 11.60 -3.91
N GLU A 19 21.61 11.43 -4.47
CA GLU A 19 22.61 12.50 -4.57
C GLU A 19 22.10 13.70 -5.37
N GLN A 20 21.46 13.48 -6.53
CA GLN A 20 20.86 14.55 -7.32
C GLN A 20 19.79 15.33 -6.54
N SER A 21 18.97 14.63 -5.75
CA SER A 21 17.93 15.26 -4.93
C SER A 21 18.48 16.21 -3.87
N LYS A 22 19.79 16.15 -3.53
CA LYS A 22 20.38 17.06 -2.54
C LYS A 22 20.36 18.52 -2.99
N ASN A 23 20.37 18.77 -4.30
CA ASN A 23 20.35 20.10 -4.91
C ASN A 23 18.99 20.81 -4.81
N ILE A 24 17.94 20.11 -4.36
CA ILE A 24 16.62 20.70 -4.13
C ILE A 24 16.65 21.49 -2.81
N LEU A 25 16.39 22.79 -2.91
CA LEU A 25 16.47 23.74 -1.77
C LEU A 25 15.26 23.65 -0.84
N HIS A 26 14.06 23.37 -1.37
CA HIS A 26 12.84 23.27 -0.58
C HIS A 26 12.67 21.87 0.02
N ASN A 27 12.68 21.79 1.36
CA ASN A 27 12.63 20.51 2.09
C ASN A 27 11.36 19.68 1.79
N GLY A 28 10.20 20.31 1.63
CA GLY A 28 8.96 19.61 1.26
C GLY A 28 9.04 18.98 -0.12
N SER A 29 9.45 19.74 -1.13
CA SER A 29 9.66 19.25 -2.50
C SER A 29 10.74 18.15 -2.57
N LYS A 30 11.76 18.22 -1.70
CA LYS A 30 12.81 17.22 -1.60
C LYS A 30 12.29 15.87 -1.08
N GLY A 31 11.37 15.88 -0.11
CA GLY A 31 10.70 14.68 0.40
C GLY A 31 9.90 13.99 -0.70
N THR A 32 8.98 14.73 -1.34
CA THR A 32 8.15 14.22 -2.44
C THR A 32 8.97 13.70 -3.61
N VAL A 33 10.09 14.34 -3.95
CA VAL A 33 10.99 13.84 -5.00
C VAL A 33 11.63 12.50 -4.59
N ARG A 34 12.04 12.35 -3.33
CA ARG A 34 12.61 11.09 -2.82
C ARG A 34 11.60 9.96 -2.80
N GLU A 35 10.37 10.23 -2.39
CA GLU A 35 9.25 9.29 -2.48
C GLU A 35 9.05 8.79 -3.91
N ASN A 36 9.01 9.71 -4.87
CA ASN A 36 8.88 9.38 -6.28
C ASN A 36 10.07 8.58 -6.84
N ILE A 37 11.30 8.89 -6.41
CA ILE A 37 12.50 8.12 -6.79
C ILE A 37 12.38 6.68 -6.30
N VAL A 38 12.04 6.48 -5.03
CA VAL A 38 11.93 5.14 -4.43
C VAL A 38 10.84 4.33 -5.12
N ASN A 39 9.66 4.92 -5.36
CA ASN A 39 8.59 4.28 -6.11
C ASN A 39 9.07 3.83 -7.50
N LYS A 40 9.70 4.73 -8.26
CA LYS A 40 10.23 4.42 -9.61
C LYS A 40 11.25 3.29 -9.63
N VAL A 41 12.12 3.21 -8.61
CA VAL A 41 13.16 2.18 -8.54
C VAL A 41 12.59 0.82 -8.12
N ILE A 42 11.64 0.79 -7.19
CA ILE A 42 11.06 -0.46 -6.66
C ILE A 42 10.02 -1.04 -7.62
N ARG A 43 9.23 -0.19 -8.29
CA ARG A 43 8.09 -0.61 -9.12
C ARG A 43 8.39 -1.74 -10.12
N PRO A 44 9.51 -1.76 -10.86
CA PRO A 44 9.83 -2.81 -11.82
C PRO A 44 10.08 -4.19 -11.19
N PHE A 45 10.37 -4.25 -9.89
CA PHE A 45 10.61 -5.50 -9.16
C PHE A 45 9.33 -6.13 -8.62
N LEU A 46 8.22 -5.39 -8.60
CA LEU A 46 6.95 -5.85 -8.08
C LEU A 46 5.99 -6.27 -9.20
N PRO A 47 5.31 -7.42 -9.07
CA PRO A 47 4.18 -7.77 -9.92
C PRO A 47 3.12 -6.67 -9.98
N ALA A 48 2.37 -6.61 -11.08
CA ALA A 48 1.36 -5.57 -11.27
C ALA A 48 0.19 -5.62 -10.28
N CYS A 49 -0.01 -6.75 -9.59
CA CYS A 49 -0.99 -6.89 -8.51
C CYS A 49 -0.60 -6.15 -7.22
N TYR A 50 0.64 -5.65 -7.13
CA TYR A 50 1.07 -4.76 -6.06
C TYR A 50 1.09 -3.32 -6.56
N GLY A 51 0.16 -2.52 -6.03
CA GLY A 51 0.15 -1.08 -6.21
C GLY A 51 1.20 -0.40 -5.32
N LEU A 52 1.68 0.74 -5.79
CA LEU A 52 2.62 1.61 -5.07
C LEU A 52 2.15 3.05 -5.15
N SER A 53 1.77 3.64 -4.01
CA SER A 53 1.49 5.08 -3.92
C SER A 53 1.59 5.58 -2.49
N GLY A 54 1.73 6.89 -2.30
CA GLY A 54 1.57 7.54 -1.00
C GLY A 54 0.09 7.86 -0.72
N GLY A 55 -0.23 8.16 0.54
CA GLY A 55 -1.60 8.52 0.92
C GLY A 55 -1.93 8.25 2.38
N GLU A 56 -3.19 7.94 2.68
CA GLU A 56 -3.67 7.65 4.04
C GLU A 56 -4.45 6.34 4.06
N ALA A 57 -4.41 5.64 5.18
CA ALA A 57 -5.23 4.45 5.40
C ALA A 57 -6.47 4.80 6.22
N PHE A 58 -7.58 4.12 6.00
CA PHE A 58 -8.79 4.23 6.80
C PHE A 58 -9.36 2.85 7.17
N ASP A 59 -10.14 2.79 8.25
CA ASP A 59 -10.86 1.59 8.67
C ASP A 59 -12.39 1.74 8.55
N SER A 60 -13.09 0.64 8.83
CA SER A 60 -14.56 0.57 8.78
C SER A 60 -15.26 1.39 9.88
N GLU A 61 -14.53 1.87 10.89
CA GLU A 61 -15.06 2.71 11.97
C GLU A 61 -14.85 4.21 11.69
N GLY A 62 -14.22 4.55 10.55
CA GLY A 62 -13.94 5.92 10.15
C GLY A 62 -12.67 6.51 10.74
N ASN A 63 -11.81 5.69 11.37
CA ASN A 63 -10.49 6.15 11.79
C ASN A 63 -9.55 6.25 10.59
N THR A 64 -8.60 7.17 10.64
CA THR A 64 -7.58 7.36 9.59
C THR A 64 -6.16 7.32 10.16
N SER A 65 -5.21 6.84 9.37
CA SER A 65 -3.79 6.93 9.68
C SER A 65 -3.25 8.33 9.44
N LYS A 66 -2.02 8.59 9.88
CA LYS A 66 -1.23 9.70 9.34
C LYS A 66 -0.87 9.41 7.87
N GLN A 67 -0.36 10.43 7.17
CA GLN A 67 0.15 10.30 5.81
C GLN A 67 1.30 9.27 5.75
N LEU A 68 1.19 8.37 4.77
CA LEU A 68 2.11 7.28 4.48
C LEU A 68 2.88 7.61 3.20
N ASP A 69 4.21 7.55 3.28
CA ASP A 69 5.11 7.94 2.19
C ASP A 69 4.96 7.02 0.97
N LEU A 70 5.09 5.70 1.17
CA LEU A 70 4.94 4.72 0.11
C LEU A 70 4.25 3.45 0.64
N VAL A 71 3.06 3.18 0.14
CA VAL A 71 2.21 2.05 0.51
C VAL A 71 2.27 0.98 -0.59
N VAL A 72 2.53 -0.26 -0.18
CA VAL A 72 2.36 -1.46 -1.00
C VAL A 72 0.96 -2.00 -0.73
N TYR A 73 0.10 -1.99 -1.73
CA TYR A 73 -1.31 -2.38 -1.58
C TYR A 73 -1.78 -3.33 -2.69
N ASP A 74 -2.93 -3.96 -2.48
CA ASP A 74 -3.61 -4.78 -3.48
C ASP A 74 -4.19 -3.90 -4.59
N SER A 75 -3.58 -3.89 -5.78
CA SER A 75 -4.08 -3.11 -6.92
C SER A 75 -5.23 -3.78 -7.68
N VAL A 76 -5.55 -5.04 -7.36
CA VAL A 76 -6.51 -5.86 -8.11
C VAL A 76 -7.88 -5.86 -7.43
N PHE A 77 -7.91 -6.04 -6.10
CA PHE A 77 -9.15 -6.22 -5.36
C PHE A 77 -9.48 -5.08 -4.38
N SER A 78 -8.61 -4.09 -4.25
CA SER A 78 -8.84 -2.98 -3.33
C SER A 78 -9.82 -1.94 -3.86
N TYR A 79 -10.69 -1.45 -2.98
CA TYR A 79 -11.55 -0.30 -3.21
C TYR A 79 -10.86 0.99 -2.75
N ILE A 80 -9.78 1.35 -3.44
CA ILE A 80 -9.06 2.60 -3.15
C ILE A 80 -9.88 3.84 -3.55
N ILE A 81 -9.68 4.94 -2.82
CA ILE A 81 -10.28 6.23 -3.15
C ILE A 81 -9.16 7.13 -3.70
N PRO A 82 -9.08 7.35 -5.02
CA PRO A 82 -8.07 8.21 -5.62
C PRO A 82 -8.47 9.69 -5.49
N TYR A 83 -7.48 10.53 -5.22
CA TYR A 83 -7.57 12.00 -5.20
C TYR A 83 -6.64 12.61 -6.25
N ILE A 84 -6.58 13.95 -6.28
CA ILE A 84 -5.63 14.67 -7.12
C ILE A 84 -4.17 14.38 -6.69
N ASP A 85 -3.22 14.60 -7.58
CA ASP A 85 -1.78 14.48 -7.32
C ASP A 85 -1.31 13.08 -6.86
N ASN A 86 -1.99 12.02 -7.29
CA ASN A 86 -1.70 10.61 -6.94
C ASN A 86 -1.84 10.30 -5.44
N TYR A 87 -2.52 11.16 -4.69
CA TYR A 87 -2.90 10.88 -3.32
C TYR A 87 -4.03 9.85 -3.30
N ILE A 88 -3.93 8.84 -2.44
CA ILE A 88 -4.91 7.76 -2.34
C ILE A 88 -5.32 7.54 -0.89
N GLN A 89 -6.61 7.36 -0.64
CA GLN A 89 -7.06 6.75 0.61
C GLN A 89 -7.27 5.25 0.43
N PHE A 90 -6.60 4.48 1.27
CA PHE A 90 -6.57 3.02 1.22
C PHE A 90 -7.43 2.43 2.33
N PRO A 91 -8.30 1.45 2.04
CA PRO A 91 -8.83 0.63 3.11
C PRO A 91 -7.68 -0.17 3.74
N CYS A 92 -7.62 -0.17 5.07
CA CYS A 92 -6.52 -0.77 5.83
C CYS A 92 -6.31 -2.27 5.54
N GLU A 93 -7.36 -2.97 5.10
CA GLU A 93 -7.34 -4.37 4.67
C GLU A 93 -6.49 -4.59 3.43
N SER A 94 -6.47 -3.61 2.51
CA SER A 94 -5.76 -3.71 1.24
C SER A 94 -4.26 -3.48 1.33
N ILE A 95 -3.78 -3.01 2.46
CA ILE A 95 -2.38 -2.65 2.66
C ILE A 95 -1.58 -3.89 3.06
N TYR A 96 -0.55 -4.20 2.25
CA TYR A 96 0.46 -5.21 2.54
C TYR A 96 1.56 -4.64 3.45
N GLY A 97 1.96 -3.39 3.23
CA GLY A 97 2.96 -2.72 4.06
C GLY A 97 3.19 -1.27 3.65
N ASN A 98 3.88 -0.54 4.52
CA ASN A 98 4.31 0.84 4.26
C ASN A 98 5.85 0.94 4.35
N ILE A 99 6.41 1.87 3.59
CA ILE A 99 7.82 2.21 3.58
C ILE A 99 7.92 3.69 3.92
N GLU A 100 8.55 4.01 5.05
CA GLU A 100 8.86 5.38 5.45
C GLU A 100 10.19 5.83 4.83
N ILE A 101 10.22 7.01 4.21
CA ILE A 101 11.34 7.51 3.44
C ILE A 101 11.94 8.71 4.15
N LYS A 102 13.10 8.51 4.77
CA LYS A 102 13.83 9.56 5.49
C LYS A 102 15.16 9.90 4.83
N SER A 103 15.50 11.19 4.93
CA SER A 103 16.75 11.75 4.42
C SER A 103 17.96 11.32 5.23
N PHE A 104 17.76 11.19 6.54
CA PHE A 104 18.77 10.83 7.54
C PHE A 104 18.08 9.97 8.59
N LEU A 105 18.76 8.93 9.06
CA LEU A 105 18.28 8.09 10.14
C LEU A 105 18.98 8.49 11.44
N ASN A 106 18.22 9.10 12.35
CA ASN A 106 18.63 9.33 13.73
C ASN A 106 17.55 8.76 14.67
N LYS A 107 17.82 8.79 15.98
CA LYS A 107 16.89 8.22 16.98
C LYS A 107 15.51 8.85 16.90
N ASP A 108 15.42 10.17 16.76
CA ASP A 108 14.14 10.89 16.76
C ASP A 108 13.35 10.59 15.48
N GLU A 109 14.00 10.57 14.32
CA GLU A 109 13.38 10.22 13.04
C GLU A 109 12.92 8.76 13.01
N LEU A 110 13.69 7.84 13.61
CA LEU A 110 13.27 6.45 13.77
C LEU A 110 12.02 6.33 14.64
N MET A 111 11.98 7.04 15.79
CA MET A 111 10.80 7.04 16.66
C MET A 111 9.57 7.61 15.95
N LYS A 112 9.73 8.71 15.20
CA LYS A 112 8.65 9.28 14.37
C LYS A 112 8.15 8.29 13.32
N ALA A 113 9.06 7.58 12.64
CA ALA A 113 8.69 6.57 11.65
C ALA A 113 7.91 5.41 12.28
N ILE A 114 8.33 4.94 13.47
CA ILE A 114 7.62 3.92 14.24
C ILE A 114 6.23 4.40 14.63
N ASP A 115 6.10 5.64 15.12
CA ASP A 115 4.81 6.23 15.46
C ASP A 115 3.89 6.39 14.24
N ASN A 116 4.46 6.66 13.06
CA ASN A 116 3.70 6.70 11.81
C ASN A 116 3.14 5.31 11.46
N ILE A 117 4.01 4.30 11.44
CA ILE A 117 3.64 2.89 11.24
C ILE A 117 2.58 2.45 12.27
N LYS A 118 2.74 2.86 13.53
CA LYS A 118 1.78 2.58 14.60
C LYS A 118 0.39 3.15 14.29
N SER A 119 0.31 4.36 13.73
CA SER A 119 -0.98 4.98 13.36
C SER A 119 -1.74 4.16 12.31
N MET A 120 -1.04 3.55 11.35
CA MET A 120 -1.64 2.64 10.39
C MET A 120 -2.02 1.31 11.05
N LYS A 121 -1.16 0.75 11.91
CA LYS A 121 -1.40 -0.54 12.57
C LYS A 121 -2.49 -0.50 13.64
N SER A 122 -2.82 0.69 14.17
CA SER A 122 -3.94 0.86 15.12
C SER A 122 -5.31 0.83 14.45
N LEU A 123 -5.38 0.95 13.12
CA LEU A 123 -6.62 0.84 12.38
C LEU A 123 -7.25 -0.54 12.53
N LYS A 124 -8.58 -0.56 12.65
CA LYS A 124 -9.33 -1.81 12.85
C LYS A 124 -9.41 -2.60 11.54
N ARG A 125 -8.54 -3.59 11.41
CA ARG A 125 -8.57 -4.56 10.32
C ARG A 125 -9.42 -5.76 10.72
N GLU A 126 -10.43 -6.09 9.93
CA GLU A 126 -11.10 -7.39 10.09
C GLU A 126 -10.09 -8.52 9.85
N GLY A 127 -10.07 -9.49 10.77
CA GLY A 127 -9.14 -10.60 10.71
C GLY A 127 -9.38 -11.44 9.45
N THR A 128 -8.35 -11.63 8.63
CA THR A 128 -8.37 -12.63 7.58
C THR A 128 -7.94 -13.97 8.18
N HIS A 129 -8.72 -15.02 7.92
CA HIS A 129 -8.36 -16.36 8.36
C HIS A 129 -7.39 -17.01 7.36
N SER A 130 -6.68 -18.07 7.76
CA SER A 130 -5.75 -18.80 6.88
C SER A 130 -6.41 -19.41 5.63
N TRP A 131 -7.73 -19.61 5.64
CA TRP A 131 -8.52 -20.02 4.47
C TRP A 131 -9.08 -18.85 3.64
N THR A 132 -8.80 -17.62 4.05
CA THR A 132 -9.14 -16.39 3.32
C THR A 132 -7.99 -16.12 2.34
N VAL A 133 -8.08 -16.74 1.15
CA VAL A 133 -7.03 -16.74 0.10
C VAL A 133 -6.80 -15.36 -0.54
N THR A 134 -7.68 -14.40 -0.28
CA THR A 134 -7.64 -13.02 -0.79
C THR A 134 -8.06 -12.07 0.33
N PRO A 135 -7.57 -10.81 0.37
CA PRO A 135 -8.11 -9.76 1.25
C PRO A 135 -9.52 -9.31 0.81
N LEU A 136 -10.41 -10.25 0.47
CA LEU A 136 -11.82 -10.05 0.14
C LEU A 136 -12.64 -9.83 1.43
N VAL A 137 -12.25 -8.85 2.24
CA VAL A 137 -13.22 -8.17 3.10
C VAL A 137 -13.68 -6.98 2.29
N SER A 138 -14.87 -7.09 1.71
CA SER A 138 -15.52 -5.93 1.11
C SER A 138 -15.90 -4.97 2.21
N ILE A 139 -15.44 -3.72 2.15
CA ILE A 139 -15.94 -2.65 3.02
C ILE A 139 -17.46 -2.61 2.87
N LYS A 140 -18.18 -2.70 3.99
CA LYS A 140 -19.64 -2.54 3.97
C LYS A 140 -19.96 -1.08 3.70
N ILE A 141 -20.37 -0.77 2.48
CA ILE A 141 -20.89 0.55 2.12
C ILE A 141 -22.34 0.60 2.59
N ASN A 142 -22.66 1.49 3.54
CA ASN A 142 -24.03 1.68 4.04
C ASN A 142 -24.98 1.96 2.86
N GLY A 143 -26.02 1.14 2.71
CA GLY A 143 -27.05 1.27 1.67
C GLY A 143 -26.91 0.32 0.47
N LEU A 144 -25.86 -0.51 0.40
CA LEU A 144 -25.71 -1.55 -0.63
C LEU A 144 -25.79 -2.96 -0.01
N PRO A 145 -26.42 -3.94 -0.68
CA PRO A 145 -26.50 -5.32 -0.18
C PRO A 145 -25.11 -5.96 -0.12
N ASP A 146 -24.81 -6.57 1.03
CA ASP A 146 -23.56 -7.28 1.32
C ASP A 146 -23.44 -8.51 0.40
N ASN A 147 -22.42 -8.53 -0.47
CA ASN A 147 -22.23 -9.58 -1.47
C ASN A 147 -21.26 -10.68 -1.00
N THR A 148 -20.94 -10.72 0.30
CA THR A 148 -20.13 -11.78 0.92
C THR A 148 -20.81 -13.16 0.86
N ASP A 149 -22.10 -13.21 0.51
CA ASP A 149 -22.91 -14.44 0.42
C ASP A 149 -22.76 -15.23 -0.90
N ARG A 150 -21.74 -14.93 -1.72
CA ARG A 150 -21.48 -15.72 -2.96
C ARG A 150 -21.06 -17.17 -2.69
N LYS A 151 -20.71 -17.55 -1.45
CA LYS A 151 -20.38 -18.94 -1.09
C LYS A 151 -21.56 -19.91 -1.25
N HIS A 152 -22.81 -19.43 -1.21
CA HIS A 152 -23.99 -20.31 -1.29
C HIS A 152 -24.56 -20.51 -2.72
N ARG A 153 -24.03 -19.82 -3.73
CA ARG A 153 -24.62 -19.86 -5.08
C ARG A 153 -24.04 -20.92 -6.02
N CYS A 154 -22.93 -21.57 -5.66
CA CYS A 154 -22.23 -22.51 -6.55
C CYS A 154 -22.59 -24.00 -6.36
N THR A 155 -23.56 -24.35 -5.49
CA THR A 155 -23.92 -25.76 -5.22
C THR A 155 -25.31 -26.19 -5.71
N ARG A 156 -26.09 -25.34 -6.38
CA ARG A 156 -27.42 -25.71 -6.92
C ARG A 156 -27.42 -25.91 -8.43
N GLY A 157 -26.57 -26.81 -8.90
CA GLY A 157 -26.43 -27.16 -10.31
C GLY A 157 -26.22 -28.65 -10.56
N THR A 158 -26.92 -29.54 -9.86
CA THR A 158 -27.05 -30.93 -10.31
C THR A 158 -28.38 -31.09 -11.05
N ASN A 159 -28.32 -30.95 -12.38
CA ASN A 159 -29.36 -31.47 -13.25
C ASN A 159 -29.49 -32.98 -13.00
N LYS A 160 -30.63 -33.41 -12.44
CA LYS A 160 -31.11 -34.78 -12.59
C LYS A 160 -31.60 -34.92 -14.03
N ILE A 161 -30.77 -35.50 -14.88
CA ILE A 161 -31.19 -36.03 -16.17
C ILE A 161 -32.01 -37.29 -15.85
N LYS A 162 -33.29 -37.27 -16.20
CA LYS A 162 -34.14 -38.46 -16.31
C LYS A 162 -33.95 -39.07 -17.69
#